data_AF-E6REV5-F1
#
_entry.id   AF-E6REV5-F1
#
_cell.length_a   1.000
_cell.length_b   1.000
_cell.length_c   1.000
_cell.angle_alpha   90.00
_cell.angle_beta   90.00
_cell.angle_gamma   90.00
#
_symmetry.space_group_name_H-M   'P 1'
#
loop_
_entity.id
_entity.type
_entity.pdbx_description
1 polymer ?
#
loop_
_entity_poly.entity_id
_entity_poly.type
_entity_poly.pdbx_seq_one_letter_code
_entity_poly.pdbx_strand_id
1 'polypeptide(L)'
;MLAAFALAVLPLLSSVVAIDGCTRNATVQSGDTCDSISRQYGVSTYQLALVNDATIDENCDNLTPDESVCLGIEGQDCTKVYTVVANDTCAWIQEMYGISNETLYANNPQIDAECENIYVGEVLCVDTDAFSYPSYNETLYNALAWTYLPYCDE
;
A
#
# COMPACT_ATOMS: atom_id res chain seq x y z
N MET A 1 -2.15 19.67 -56.98
CA MET A 1 -1.28 18.90 -56.07
C MET A 1 -1.48 19.47 -54.68
N LEU A 2 -2.48 18.98 -53.93
CA LEU A 2 -2.76 19.45 -52.56
C LEU A 2 -1.99 18.53 -51.60
N ALA A 3 -0.98 19.08 -50.92
CA ALA A 3 -0.23 18.37 -49.90
C ALA A 3 -1.04 18.40 -48.59
N ALA A 4 -1.50 17.24 -48.14
CA ALA A 4 -2.04 17.07 -46.80
C ALA A 4 -0.88 17.00 -45.80
N PHE A 5 -0.76 18.01 -44.94
CA PHE A 5 0.11 17.95 -43.78
C PHE A 5 -0.54 17.07 -42.71
N ALA A 6 -0.02 15.86 -42.52
CA ALA A 6 -0.37 15.03 -41.39
C ALA A 6 0.30 15.61 -40.13
N LEU A 7 -0.51 16.15 -39.21
CA LEU A 7 -0.10 16.47 -37.85
C LEU A 7 0.14 15.15 -37.11
N ALA A 8 1.41 14.77 -36.96
CA ALA A 8 1.79 13.67 -36.08
C ALA A 8 1.56 14.12 -34.62
N VAL A 9 0.50 13.59 -34.01
CA VAL A 9 0.28 13.72 -32.57
C VAL A 9 1.30 12.77 -31.92
N LEU A 10 2.41 13.31 -31.44
CA LEU A 10 3.36 12.54 -30.64
C LEU A 10 2.63 12.09 -29.37
N PRO A 11 2.56 10.78 -29.06
CA PRO A 11 2.04 10.37 -27.76
C PRO A 11 2.96 10.96 -26.70
N LEU A 12 2.38 11.77 -25.80
CA LEU A 12 3.01 12.11 -24.54
C LEU A 12 3.27 10.77 -23.84
N LEU A 13 4.52 10.34 -23.84
CA LEU A 13 4.97 9.23 -23.00
C LEU A 13 4.79 9.74 -21.56
N SER A 14 3.64 9.45 -20.95
CA SER A 14 3.54 9.46 -19.49
C SER A 14 4.63 8.53 -19.02
N SER A 15 5.69 9.10 -18.47
CA SER A 15 6.71 8.34 -17.77
C SER A 15 6.00 7.75 -16.56
N VAL A 16 5.49 6.52 -16.72
CA VAL A 16 5.17 5.66 -15.58
C VAL A 16 6.42 5.65 -14.73
N VAL A 17 6.35 6.30 -13.57
CA VAL A 17 7.40 6.23 -12.55
C VAL A 17 7.33 4.79 -12.07
N ALA A 18 8.12 3.92 -12.69
CA ALA A 18 8.23 2.54 -12.25
C ALA A 18 8.90 2.57 -10.87
N ILE A 19 8.19 2.06 -9.85
CA ILE A 19 8.76 1.88 -8.52
C ILE A 19 9.92 0.89 -8.66
N ASP A 20 11.13 1.35 -8.32
CA ASP A 20 12.33 0.52 -8.42
C ASP A 20 12.19 -0.71 -7.51
N GLY A 21 12.54 -1.88 -8.02
CA GLY A 21 12.38 -3.14 -7.28
C GLY A 21 10.95 -3.65 -7.13
N CYS A 22 9.94 -3.06 -7.78
CA CYS A 22 8.57 -3.60 -7.76
C CYS A 22 8.52 -5.03 -8.32
N THR A 23 8.02 -5.98 -7.53
CA THR A 23 7.96 -7.41 -7.91
C THR A 23 6.59 -7.84 -8.40
N ARG A 24 5.54 -7.10 -8.03
CA ARG A 24 4.15 -7.48 -8.29
C ARG A 24 3.31 -6.23 -8.47
N ASN A 25 2.40 -6.25 -9.45
CA ASN A 25 1.60 -5.09 -9.83
C ASN A 25 0.11 -5.46 -9.87
N ALA A 26 -0.76 -4.49 -9.61
CA ALA A 26 -2.19 -4.55 -9.89
C ALA A 26 -2.59 -3.38 -10.79
N THR A 27 -3.62 -3.60 -11.62
CA THR A 27 -4.26 -2.53 -12.37
C THR A 27 -5.51 -2.08 -11.63
N VAL A 28 -5.58 -0.79 -11.32
CA VAL A 28 -6.72 -0.16 -10.65
C VAL A 28 -7.96 -0.29 -11.52
N GLN A 29 -9.06 -0.75 -10.93
CA GLN A 29 -10.38 -0.79 -11.54
C GLN A 29 -11.27 0.34 -11.02
N SER A 30 -12.32 0.65 -11.78
CA SER A 30 -13.30 1.65 -11.36
C SER A 30 -13.98 1.23 -10.05
N GLY A 31 -13.85 2.05 -9.02
CA GLY A 31 -14.41 1.81 -7.69
C GLY A 31 -13.53 0.97 -6.78
N ASP A 32 -12.28 0.70 -7.18
CA ASP A 32 -11.29 0.16 -6.26
C ASP A 32 -10.94 1.15 -5.15
N THR A 33 -10.58 0.56 -4.01
CA THR A 33 -10.00 1.22 -2.86
C THR A 33 -8.71 0.48 -2.49
N CYS A 34 -7.85 1.06 -1.66
CA CYS A 34 -6.65 0.37 -1.19
C CYS A 34 -7.00 -0.95 -0.49
N ASP A 35 -8.08 -0.99 0.28
CA ASP A 35 -8.54 -2.21 0.94
C ASP A 35 -9.12 -3.22 -0.05
N SER A 36 -9.85 -2.80 -1.11
CA SER A 36 -10.34 -3.74 -2.11
C SER A 36 -9.19 -4.39 -2.89
N ILE A 37 -8.21 -3.59 -3.31
CA ILE A 37 -7.00 -4.05 -4.00
C ILE A 37 -6.20 -4.99 -3.07
N SER A 38 -6.00 -4.58 -1.81
CA SER A 38 -5.26 -5.36 -0.82
C SER A 38 -5.87 -6.73 -0.59
N ARG A 39 -7.20 -6.79 -0.42
CA ARG A 39 -7.93 -8.06 -0.27
C ARG A 39 -7.89 -8.91 -1.53
N GLN A 40 -8.04 -8.30 -2.70
CA GLN A 40 -8.09 -9.01 -3.98
C GLN A 40 -6.74 -9.64 -4.32
N TYR A 41 -5.65 -8.91 -4.12
CA TYR A 41 -4.33 -9.31 -4.58
C TYR A 41 -3.44 -9.88 -3.47
N GLY A 42 -3.85 -9.83 -2.20
CA GLY A 42 -3.06 -10.36 -1.10
C GLY A 42 -1.81 -9.50 -0.85
N VAL A 43 -2.03 -8.28 -0.38
CA VAL A 43 -1.01 -7.35 0.10
C VAL A 43 -1.60 -6.65 1.33
N SER A 44 -0.78 -6.27 2.32
CA SER A 44 -1.28 -5.44 3.42
C SER A 44 -1.61 -4.03 2.95
N THR A 45 -2.68 -3.42 3.47
CA THR A 45 -3.07 -2.04 3.14
C THR A 45 -1.91 -1.07 3.37
N TYR A 46 -1.18 -1.24 4.49
CA TYR A 46 0.02 -0.45 4.79
C TYR A 46 1.12 -0.57 3.72
N GLN A 47 1.52 -1.79 3.36
CA GLN A 47 2.54 -1.99 2.31
C GLN A 47 2.11 -1.38 0.97
N LEU A 48 0.84 -1.52 0.59
CA LEU A 48 0.32 -0.92 -0.64
C LEU A 48 0.45 0.61 -0.60
N ALA A 49 0.01 1.24 0.50
CA ALA A 49 0.13 2.68 0.70
C ALA A 49 1.59 3.13 0.63
N LEU A 50 2.46 2.46 1.40
CA LEU A 50 3.85 2.84 1.55
C LEU A 50 4.64 2.77 0.25
N VAL A 51 4.50 1.68 -0.50
CA VAL A 51 5.27 1.47 -1.73
C VAL A 51 4.84 2.42 -2.85
N ASN A 52 3.64 2.99 -2.75
CA ASN A 52 3.08 3.94 -3.72
C ASN A 52 2.88 5.34 -3.14
N ASP A 53 3.57 5.70 -2.05
CA ASP A 53 3.39 6.96 -1.30
C ASP A 53 3.58 8.22 -2.16
N ALA A 54 4.36 8.13 -3.24
CA ALA A 54 4.56 9.21 -4.20
C ALA A 54 3.32 9.49 -5.07
N THR A 55 2.36 8.57 -5.12
CA THR A 55 1.22 8.60 -6.04
C THR A 55 -0.13 8.34 -5.38
N ILE A 56 -0.19 7.57 -4.29
CA ILE A 56 -1.39 7.32 -3.48
C ILE A 56 -1.32 8.24 -2.27
N ASP A 57 -2.41 8.94 -1.96
CA ASP A 57 -2.49 9.78 -0.77
C ASP A 57 -2.99 9.01 0.47
N GLU A 58 -3.03 9.70 1.61
CA GLU A 58 -3.43 9.15 2.91
C GLU A 58 -4.90 8.70 2.99
N ASN A 59 -5.75 9.06 2.03
CA ASN A 59 -7.14 8.59 2.04
C ASN A 59 -7.35 7.48 1.00
N CYS A 60 -6.33 7.18 0.18
CA CYS A 60 -6.42 6.31 -0.98
C CYS A 60 -7.63 6.61 -1.89
N ASP A 61 -8.06 7.87 -1.95
CA ASP A 61 -9.23 8.29 -2.73
C ASP A 61 -8.85 8.83 -4.12
N ASN A 62 -7.54 8.90 -4.40
CA ASN A 62 -6.96 9.42 -5.62
C ASN A 62 -6.57 8.34 -6.65
N LEU A 63 -7.04 7.10 -6.47
CA LEU A 63 -6.83 6.01 -7.41
C LEU A 63 -7.49 6.30 -8.77
N THR A 64 -6.72 6.18 -9.86
CA THR A 64 -7.24 6.35 -11.22
C THR A 64 -7.33 5.00 -11.94
N PRO A 65 -8.50 4.63 -12.50
CA PRO A 65 -8.64 3.40 -13.27
C PRO A 65 -7.60 3.27 -14.39
N ASP A 66 -7.20 2.03 -14.67
CA ASP A 66 -6.14 1.66 -15.62
C ASP A 66 -4.70 2.02 -15.19
N GLU A 67 -4.51 2.72 -14.07
CA GLU A 67 -3.18 2.90 -13.50
C GLU A 67 -2.66 1.60 -12.87
N SER A 68 -1.33 1.43 -12.91
CA SER A 68 -0.64 0.31 -12.29
C SER A 68 -0.11 0.74 -10.93
N VAL A 69 -0.50 0.02 -9.88
CA VAL A 69 0.05 0.18 -8.53
C VAL A 69 0.99 -0.97 -8.20
N CYS A 70 2.05 -0.67 -7.45
CA CYS A 70 2.97 -1.69 -6.98
C CYS A 70 2.43 -2.37 -5.72
N LEU A 71 2.41 -3.70 -5.71
CA LEU A 71 1.91 -4.48 -4.58
C LEU A 71 3.02 -4.90 -3.61
N GLY A 72 4.30 -4.78 -3.99
CA GLY A 72 5.41 -5.19 -3.15
C GLY A 72 6.75 -5.06 -3.86
N ILE A 73 7.80 -4.82 -3.09
CA ILE A 73 9.16 -4.66 -3.63
C ILE A 73 10.05 -5.85 -3.24
N GLU A 74 11.16 -6.04 -3.94
CA GLU A 74 12.06 -7.16 -3.71
C GLU A 74 12.57 -7.20 -2.25
N GLY A 75 12.35 -8.33 -1.58
CA GLY A 75 12.70 -8.52 -0.17
C GLY A 75 11.69 -7.94 0.83
N GLN A 76 10.64 -7.26 0.36
CA GLN A 76 9.59 -6.64 1.18
C GLN A 76 8.22 -6.77 0.48
N ASP A 77 7.77 -8.01 0.31
CA ASP A 77 6.42 -8.33 -0.18
C ASP A 77 5.76 -9.34 0.78
N CYS A 78 5.02 -8.82 1.77
CA CYS A 78 4.21 -9.66 2.63
C CYS A 78 2.96 -10.14 1.90
N THR A 79 2.96 -11.43 1.54
CA THR A 79 1.85 -12.08 0.81
C THR A 79 0.92 -12.88 1.73
N LYS A 80 1.36 -13.18 2.96
CA LYS A 80 0.50 -13.82 3.97
C LYS A 80 -0.25 -12.74 4.74
N VAL A 81 -1.50 -12.55 4.38
CA VAL A 81 -2.33 -11.45 4.88
C VAL A 81 -3.62 -11.92 5.55
N TYR A 82 -4.20 -11.05 6.36
CA TYR A 82 -5.50 -11.23 7.01
C TYR A 82 -6.35 -9.97 6.90
N THR A 83 -7.63 -10.13 6.61
CA THR A 83 -8.58 -9.02 6.59
C THR A 83 -9.28 -8.92 7.94
N VAL A 84 -9.14 -7.77 8.60
CA VAL A 84 -9.77 -7.49 9.88
C VAL A 84 -11.30 -7.57 9.76
N VAL A 85 -11.93 -8.27 10.69
CA VAL A 85 -13.38 -8.37 10.83
C VAL A 85 -13.85 -7.85 12.19
N ALA A 86 -15.17 -7.77 12.36
CA ALA A 86 -15.77 -7.20 13.55
C ALA A 86 -15.35 -7.95 14.84
N ASN A 87 -14.89 -7.19 15.83
CA ASN A 87 -14.39 -7.64 17.14
C ASN A 87 -13.03 -8.35 17.12
N ASP A 88 -12.26 -8.25 16.04
CA ASP A 88 -10.87 -8.66 16.07
C ASP A 88 -10.05 -7.78 17.02
N THR A 89 -8.99 -8.36 17.55
CA THR A 89 -7.98 -7.68 18.37
C THR A 89 -6.61 -8.14 17.92
N CYS A 90 -5.57 -7.31 18.07
CA CYS A 90 -4.21 -7.75 17.77
C CYS A 90 -3.84 -9.04 18.51
N ALA A 91 -4.22 -9.15 19.79
CA ALA A 91 -3.95 -10.34 20.60
C ALA A 91 -4.52 -11.63 19.97
N TRP A 92 -5.75 -11.57 19.47
CA TRP A 92 -6.38 -12.70 18.78
C TRP A 92 -5.67 -13.01 17.45
N ILE A 93 -5.34 -11.99 16.65
CA ILE A 93 -4.64 -12.17 15.36
C ILE A 93 -3.25 -12.80 15.61
N GLN A 94 -2.52 -12.33 16.61
CA GLN A 94 -1.22 -12.87 17.00
C GLN A 94 -1.31 -14.35 17.37
N GLU A 95 -2.29 -14.72 18.21
CA GLU A 95 -2.51 -16.12 18.60
C GLU A 95 -2.89 -16.99 17.39
N MET A 96 -3.84 -16.51 16.57
CA MET A 96 -4.35 -17.21 15.39
C MET A 96 -3.24 -17.55 14.37
N TYR A 97 -2.30 -16.62 14.17
CA TYR A 97 -1.25 -16.75 13.17
C TYR A 97 0.13 -17.13 13.73
N GLY A 98 0.26 -17.22 15.06
CA GLY A 98 1.53 -17.55 15.74
C GLY A 98 2.58 -16.45 15.62
N ILE A 99 2.17 -15.18 15.67
CA ILE A 99 3.00 -13.99 15.43
C ILE A 99 3.36 -13.32 16.76
N SER A 100 4.61 -12.88 16.90
CA SER A 100 5.02 -12.09 18.06
C SER A 100 4.49 -10.65 18.00
N ASN A 101 4.45 -9.95 19.13
CA ASN A 101 4.14 -8.52 19.12
C ASN A 101 5.12 -7.72 18.28
N GLU A 102 6.42 -7.98 18.44
CA GLU A 102 7.45 -7.30 17.65
C GLU A 102 7.24 -7.50 16.14
N THR A 103 6.93 -8.74 15.71
CA THR A 103 6.69 -9.05 14.30
C THR A 103 5.42 -8.40 13.76
N LEU A 104 4.29 -8.45 14.49
CA LEU A 104 3.04 -7.86 14.01
C LEU A 104 3.21 -6.36 13.77
N TYR A 105 3.84 -5.66 14.70
CA TYR A 105 4.02 -4.22 14.64
C TYR A 105 5.14 -3.81 13.66
N ALA A 106 6.17 -4.64 13.46
CA ALA A 106 7.14 -4.41 12.40
C ALA A 106 6.50 -4.54 11.01
N ASN A 107 5.60 -5.51 10.85
CA ASN A 107 4.92 -5.78 9.60
C ASN A 107 3.74 -4.83 9.33
N ASN A 108 3.18 -4.22 10.37
CA ASN A 108 2.06 -3.28 10.32
C ASN A 108 2.35 -2.05 11.22
N PRO A 109 3.32 -1.20 10.85
CA PRO A 109 3.74 -0.04 11.66
C PRO A 109 2.66 1.02 11.86
N GLN A 110 1.53 0.93 11.16
CA GLN A 110 0.36 1.76 11.41
C GLN A 110 -0.38 1.44 12.69
N ILE A 111 -0.28 0.21 13.19
CA ILE A 111 -1.00 -0.21 14.38
C ILE A 111 -0.41 0.53 15.60
N ASP A 112 -1.26 1.25 16.31
CA ASP A 112 -0.88 1.96 17.54
C ASP A 112 -0.58 0.98 18.68
N ALA A 113 0.12 1.46 19.71
CA ALA A 113 0.58 0.62 20.81
C ALA A 113 -0.58 -0.07 21.55
N GLU A 114 -1.76 0.53 21.53
CA GLU A 114 -3.00 0.03 22.15
C GLU A 114 -3.79 -0.93 21.23
N CYS A 115 -3.45 -1.01 19.94
CA CYS A 115 -4.20 -1.70 18.89
C CYS A 115 -5.67 -1.25 18.83
N GLU A 116 -5.92 0.05 18.96
CA GLU A 116 -7.27 0.62 18.92
C GLU A 116 -7.65 1.19 17.54
N ASN A 117 -6.69 1.32 16.64
CA ASN A 117 -6.87 1.94 15.33
C ASN A 117 -7.07 0.96 14.16
N ILE A 118 -7.11 -0.36 14.40
CA ILE A 118 -7.48 -1.32 13.34
C ILE A 118 -8.99 -1.26 13.05
N TYR A 119 -9.37 -1.45 11.79
CA TYR A 119 -10.77 -1.32 11.37
C TYR A 119 -11.23 -2.45 10.43
N VAL A 120 -12.54 -2.69 10.37
CA VAL A 120 -13.10 -3.77 9.55
C VAL A 120 -12.84 -3.51 8.07
N GLY A 121 -12.16 -4.44 7.40
CA GLY A 121 -11.78 -4.32 5.99
C GLY A 121 -10.30 -4.11 5.76
N GLU A 122 -9.58 -3.57 6.76
CA GLU A 122 -8.13 -3.39 6.72
C GLU A 122 -7.43 -4.74 6.50
N VAL A 123 -6.38 -4.75 5.67
CA VAL A 123 -5.59 -5.95 5.39
C VAL A 123 -4.24 -5.86 6.08
N LEU A 124 -4.02 -6.74 7.05
CA LEU A 124 -2.79 -6.82 7.83
C LEU A 124 -1.85 -7.88 7.26
N CYS A 125 -0.55 -7.59 7.30
CA CYS A 125 0.50 -8.58 7.10
C CYS A 125 0.58 -9.48 8.34
N VAL A 126 0.35 -10.79 8.16
CA VAL A 126 0.32 -11.80 9.23
C VAL A 126 1.36 -12.91 9.01
N ASP A 127 2.48 -12.53 8.39
CA ASP A 127 3.65 -13.39 8.32
C ASP A 127 4.37 -13.49 9.67
N THR A 128 5.03 -14.62 9.89
CA THR A 128 5.90 -14.85 11.04
C THR A 128 7.30 -14.27 10.80
N ASP A 129 7.67 -14.04 9.55
CA ASP A 129 8.87 -13.28 9.19
C ASP A 129 8.61 -11.78 9.35
N ALA A 130 9.62 -11.06 9.83
CA ALA A 130 9.57 -9.60 9.95
C ALA A 130 10.09 -8.95 8.66
N PHE A 131 9.28 -8.08 8.07
CA PHE A 131 9.65 -7.24 6.94
C PHE A 131 10.14 -5.89 7.45
N SER A 132 11.34 -5.50 7.03
CA SER A 132 11.85 -4.15 7.28
C SER A 132 11.54 -3.32 6.06
N TYR A 133 10.46 -2.54 6.10
CA TYR A 133 10.24 -1.53 5.08
C TYR A 133 11.34 -0.46 5.15
N PRO A 134 11.81 0.14 4.04
CA PRO A 134 12.72 1.27 4.12
C PRO A 134 12.04 2.31 4.99
N SER A 135 12.71 2.72 6.06
CA SER A 135 12.28 3.88 6.84
C SER A 135 12.02 4.99 5.84
N TYR A 136 10.80 5.53 5.83
CA TYR A 136 10.50 6.76 5.12
C TYR A 136 11.63 7.75 5.42
N ASN A 137 12.08 8.54 4.43
CA ASN A 137 13.14 9.51 4.68
C ASN A 137 12.69 10.43 5.81
N GLU A 138 13.24 10.19 7.00
CA GLU A 138 12.89 10.85 8.25
C GLU A 138 12.98 12.38 8.11
N THR A 139 13.82 12.86 7.19
CA THR A 139 13.97 14.27 6.83
C THR A 139 12.75 14.86 6.14
N LEU A 140 12.02 14.09 5.32
CA LEU A 140 10.79 14.54 4.67
C LEU A 140 9.61 14.49 5.66
N TYR A 141 9.56 13.45 6.50
CA TYR A 141 8.54 13.27 7.55
C TYR A 141 8.59 14.40 8.59
N ASN A 142 9.80 14.72 9.06
CA ASN A 142 10.02 15.80 10.02
C ASN A 142 9.83 17.21 9.41
N ALA A 143 9.93 17.36 8.08
CA ALA A 143 9.71 18.64 7.40
C ALA A 143 8.23 18.96 7.13
N LEU A 144 7.36 17.94 7.11
CA LEU A 144 5.93 18.06 6.77
C LEU A 144 4.97 17.99 7.97
N ALA A 145 5.51 17.96 9.19
CA ALA A 145 4.79 18.10 10.45
C ALA A 145 3.71 17.03 10.72
N TRP A 146 4.11 15.87 11.26
CA TRP A 146 3.29 14.93 12.06
C TRP A 146 1.95 14.42 11.50
N THR A 147 1.54 14.82 10.29
CA THR A 147 0.27 14.39 9.67
C THR A 147 0.49 13.41 8.53
N TYR A 148 1.72 13.19 8.10
CA TYR A 148 2.02 12.31 6.97
C TYR A 148 2.45 10.93 7.47
N LEU A 149 1.48 10.19 7.99
CA LEU A 149 1.60 8.75 8.10
C LEU A 149 0.91 8.17 6.86
N PRO A 150 1.52 7.24 6.11
CA PRO A 150 0.87 6.55 5.00
C PRO A 150 -0.13 5.54 5.58
N TYR A 151 -1.13 6.07 6.26
CA TYR A 151 -2.34 5.35 6.61
C TYR A 151 -3.26 5.60 5.45
N CYS A 152 -3.87 4.55 4.91
CA CYS A 152 -5.07 4.70 4.10
C CYS A 152 -6.21 4.50 5.09
N ASP A 153 -6.47 5.52 5.91
CA ASP A 153 -7.62 5.50 6.82
C ASP A 153 -8.87 5.80 5.96
N GLU A 154 -9.34 4.78 5.23
CA GLU A 154 -10.59 4.85 4.44
C GLU A 154 -11.85 4.95 5.31
#